data_AF-A0A972CHX5-F1
#
_entry.id   AF-A0A972CHX5-F1
#
_cell.length_a   1.000
_cell.length_b   1.000
_cell.length_c   1.000
_cell.angle_alpha   90.00
_cell.angle_beta   90.00
_cell.angle_gamma   90.00
#
_symmetry.space_group_name_H-M   'P 1'
#
loop_
_entity.id
_entity.type
_entity.pdbx_description
1 polymer ?
#
loop_
_entity_poly.entity_id
_entity_poly.type
_entity_poly.pdbx_seq_one_letter_code
_entity_poly.pdbx_strand_id
1 'polypeptide(L)'
;EGPRNMVDMLELVKSYYYDPYMKGSNSIKVVLPAVLNSSSYLREKYSKPIYGSFEGIKSLNFQDWIWIKEDDQGKVEDPYKLLPKLFSDLSDEDYLMAGLDEELRDGGAAMMAYYKLQFEDISDETKTSIIEGLLRYCELDTLAMVMIYEAWREMVK
;
A
#
# COMPACT_ATOMS: atom_id res chain seq x y z
N GLU A 1 -1.89 27.17 -16.18
CA GLU A 1 -1.58 26.42 -14.96
C GLU A 1 -1.86 27.28 -13.74
N GLY A 2 -2.36 26.69 -12.65
CA GLY A 2 -2.65 27.38 -11.40
C GLY A 2 -1.77 26.89 -10.23
N PRO A 3 -1.80 27.56 -9.07
CA PRO A 3 -0.92 27.26 -7.93
C PRO A 3 -1.23 25.93 -7.22
N ARG A 4 -2.28 25.20 -7.62
CA ARG A 4 -2.71 23.91 -7.06
C ARG A 4 -2.92 22.85 -8.15
N ASN A 5 -2.08 22.88 -9.17
CA ASN A 5 -2.11 21.85 -10.19
C ASN A 5 -1.72 20.50 -9.57
N MET A 6 -2.62 19.52 -9.70
CA MET A 6 -2.30 18.13 -9.38
C MET A 6 -1.46 17.55 -10.51
N VAL A 7 -0.39 16.84 -10.15
CA VAL A 7 0.48 16.15 -11.09
C VAL A 7 0.18 14.66 -11.00
N ASP A 8 -0.04 14.02 -12.13
CA ASP A 8 -0.20 12.57 -12.19
C ASP A 8 1.17 11.90 -12.00
N MET A 9 1.33 11.20 -10.87
CA MET A 9 2.55 10.47 -10.57
C MET A 9 2.79 9.30 -11.53
N LEU A 10 1.75 8.74 -12.15
CA LEU A 10 1.91 7.66 -13.13
C LEU A 10 2.67 8.14 -14.38
N GLU A 11 2.39 9.36 -14.83
CA GLU A 11 3.09 9.96 -15.98
C GLU A 11 4.56 10.25 -15.65
N LEU A 12 4.86 10.61 -14.40
CA LEU A 12 6.24 10.74 -13.92
C LEU A 12 6.96 9.39 -13.88
N VAL A 13 6.31 8.33 -13.39
CA VAL A 13 6.87 6.96 -13.42
C VAL A 13 7.24 6.59 -14.85
N LYS A 14 6.27 6.68 -15.77
CA LYS A 14 6.44 6.24 -17.17
C LYS A 14 7.53 7.02 -17.91
N SER A 15 7.73 8.29 -17.56
CA SER A 15 8.67 9.17 -18.27
C SER A 15 10.07 9.19 -17.66
N TYR A 16 10.19 9.03 -16.34
CA TYR A 16 11.42 9.37 -15.61
C TYR A 16 11.90 8.35 -14.58
N TYR A 17 11.12 7.33 -14.25
CA TYR A 17 11.50 6.37 -13.21
C TYR A 17 11.34 4.92 -13.66
N TYR A 18 12.43 4.16 -13.57
CA TYR A 18 12.42 2.72 -13.77
C TYR A 18 13.36 2.05 -12.78
N ASP A 19 12.84 1.01 -12.13
CA ASP A 19 13.62 0.14 -11.25
C ASP A 19 13.48 -1.33 -11.73
N PRO A 20 14.57 -2.12 -11.81
CA PRO A 20 14.51 -3.52 -12.24
C PRO A 20 13.51 -4.38 -11.45
N TYR A 21 13.25 -4.08 -10.17
CA TYR A 21 12.27 -4.79 -9.35
C TYR A 21 10.83 -4.56 -9.84
N MET A 22 10.58 -3.53 -10.64
CA MET A 22 9.24 -3.24 -11.19
C MET A 22 8.80 -4.22 -12.28
N LYS A 23 9.75 -4.93 -12.93
CA LYS A 23 9.47 -5.91 -13.99
C LYS A 23 8.49 -5.39 -15.07
N GLY A 24 8.57 -4.10 -15.40
CA GLY A 24 7.72 -3.46 -16.42
C GLY A 24 6.32 -3.04 -15.95
N SER A 25 5.95 -3.24 -14.67
CA SER A 25 4.67 -2.75 -14.12
C SER A 25 4.83 -1.36 -13.51
N ASN A 26 3.86 -0.48 -13.81
CA ASN A 26 3.77 0.87 -13.24
C ASN A 26 2.71 0.99 -12.14
N SER A 27 2.15 -0.13 -11.68
CA SER A 27 1.22 -0.13 -10.55
C SER A 27 1.93 0.39 -9.30
N ILE A 28 1.26 1.23 -8.50
CA ILE A 28 1.83 1.75 -7.25
C ILE A 28 2.24 0.63 -6.29
N LYS A 29 1.57 -0.52 -6.35
CA LYS A 29 1.90 -1.73 -5.57
C LYS A 29 3.22 -2.39 -5.97
N VAL A 30 3.71 -2.07 -7.16
CA VAL A 30 4.98 -2.56 -7.68
C VAL A 30 6.05 -1.49 -7.59
N VAL A 31 5.69 -0.24 -7.89
CA VAL A 31 6.59 0.92 -7.77
C VAL A 31 7.04 1.13 -6.32
N LEU A 32 6.12 1.07 -5.35
CA LEU A 32 6.46 1.34 -3.95
C LEU A 32 7.51 0.36 -3.40
N PRO A 33 7.34 -0.98 -3.46
CA PRO A 33 8.37 -1.90 -2.98
C PRO A 33 9.70 -1.73 -3.70
N ALA A 34 9.70 -1.40 -5.00
CA ALA A 34 10.92 -1.15 -5.76
C ALA A 34 11.65 0.10 -5.25
N VAL A 35 10.92 1.20 -5.04
CA VAL A 35 11.43 2.46 -4.48
C VAL A 35 11.97 2.26 -3.05
N LEU A 36 11.27 1.51 -2.21
CA LEU A 36 11.73 1.21 -0.84
C LEU A 36 12.99 0.36 -0.83
N ASN A 37 13.15 -0.57 -1.77
CA ASN A 37 14.37 -1.37 -1.89
C ASN A 37 15.57 -0.53 -2.35
N SER A 38 15.36 0.39 -3.29
CA SER A 38 16.44 1.18 -3.91
C SER A 38 16.83 2.43 -3.11
N SER A 39 15.92 3.01 -2.32
CA SER A 39 16.17 4.24 -1.58
C SER A 39 16.72 3.99 -0.17
N SER A 40 18.02 4.24 0.04
CA SER A 40 18.65 4.23 1.37
C SER A 40 18.00 5.24 2.33
N TYR A 41 17.62 6.42 1.80
CA TYR A 41 16.91 7.46 2.55
C TYR A 41 15.58 6.95 3.12
N LEU A 42 14.75 6.31 2.29
CA LEU A 42 13.48 5.77 2.77
C LEU A 42 13.69 4.60 3.74
N ARG A 43 14.67 3.73 3.48
CA ARG A 43 15.02 2.63 4.40
C ARG A 43 15.39 3.16 5.78
N GLU A 44 16.23 4.19 5.85
CA GLU A 44 16.62 4.78 7.14
C GLU A 44 15.44 5.48 7.84
N LYS A 45 14.62 6.21 7.09
CA LYS A 45 13.49 6.95 7.65
C LYS A 45 12.39 6.02 8.18
N TYR A 46 11.99 5.04 7.38
CA TYR A 46 10.81 4.20 7.63
C TYR A 46 11.11 2.85 8.31
N SER A 47 12.38 2.58 8.65
CA SER A 47 12.79 1.50 9.57
C SER A 47 12.60 1.85 11.05
N LYS A 48 12.28 3.11 11.35
CA LYS A 48 12.01 3.60 12.69
C LYS A 48 10.48 3.59 12.94
N PRO A 49 10.01 3.43 14.19
CA PRO A 49 8.59 3.44 14.55
C PRO A 49 8.04 4.88 14.55
N ILE A 50 8.14 5.55 13.41
CA ILE A 50 7.77 6.96 13.26
C ILE A 50 6.35 7.13 12.70
N TYR A 51 5.68 6.06 12.28
CA TYR A 51 4.37 6.14 11.65
C TYR A 51 3.26 5.78 12.65
N GLY A 52 2.38 6.73 12.97
CA GLY A 52 1.42 6.60 14.06
C GLY A 52 2.02 6.80 15.45
N SER A 53 3.20 7.42 15.56
CA SER A 53 3.82 7.72 16.86
C SER A 53 3.53 9.14 17.33
N PHE A 54 3.65 9.40 18.64
CA PHE A 54 3.28 10.68 19.27
C PHE A 54 4.04 11.89 18.70
N GLU A 55 5.34 11.75 18.42
CA GLU A 55 6.19 12.79 17.83
C GLU A 55 6.49 12.55 16.33
N GLY A 56 5.84 11.56 15.71
CA GLY A 56 6.12 11.13 14.34
C GLY A 56 5.08 11.60 13.31
N ILE A 57 5.00 10.82 12.24
CA ILE A 57 3.98 10.99 11.20
C ILE A 57 2.65 10.51 11.78
N LYS A 58 1.65 11.40 11.84
CA LYS A 58 0.32 11.06 12.32
C LYS A 58 -0.32 9.99 11.44
N SER A 59 -0.89 8.97 12.09
CA SER A 59 -1.72 7.93 11.45
C SER A 59 -3.10 7.90 12.09
N LEU A 60 -4.10 7.41 11.36
CA LEU A 60 -5.43 7.13 11.90
C LEU A 60 -5.63 5.63 12.15
N ASN A 61 -4.88 4.77 11.48
CA ASN A 61 -5.11 3.33 11.45
C ASN A 61 -3.91 2.46 11.90
N PHE A 62 -2.78 3.10 12.20
CA PHE A 62 -1.54 2.47 12.66
C PHE A 62 -1.00 3.15 13.91
N GLN A 63 -0.28 2.39 14.74
CA GLN A 63 0.37 2.86 15.96
C GLN A 63 1.81 2.38 15.97
N ASP A 64 2.77 3.30 16.13
CA ASP A 64 4.22 3.04 16.20
C ASP A 64 4.73 2.07 15.12
N TRP A 65 4.20 2.19 13.91
CA TRP A 65 4.39 1.24 12.83
C TRP A 65 5.72 1.45 12.09
N ILE A 66 6.34 0.32 11.74
CA ILE A 66 7.59 0.23 10.99
C ILE A 66 7.29 -0.38 9.62
N TRP A 67 7.52 0.40 8.57
CA TRP A 67 7.21 -0.02 7.19
C TRP A 67 8.32 -0.82 6.54
N ILE A 68 9.57 -0.63 6.97
CA ILE A 68 10.72 -1.38 6.46
C ILE A 68 10.86 -2.66 7.28
N LYS A 69 10.46 -3.77 6.68
CA LYS A 69 10.76 -5.13 7.13
C LYS A 69 11.55 -5.81 6.03
N GLU A 70 12.65 -6.43 6.38
CA GLU A 70 13.55 -7.06 5.40
C GLU A 70 13.45 -8.57 5.53
N ASP A 71 13.46 -9.26 4.39
CA ASP A 71 13.57 -10.71 4.35
C ASP A 71 15.02 -11.17 4.61
N ASP A 72 15.23 -12.49 4.64
CA ASP A 72 16.55 -13.10 4.87
C ASP A 72 17.61 -12.70 3.82
N GLN A 73 17.20 -12.11 2.69
CA GLN A 73 18.07 -11.64 1.61
C GLN A 73 18.31 -10.12 1.67
N GLY A 74 17.80 -9.44 2.70
CA GLY A 74 17.92 -7.99 2.88
C GLY A 74 17.02 -7.17 1.95
N LYS A 75 16.01 -7.82 1.35
CA LYS A 75 15.02 -7.16 0.48
C LYS A 75 13.84 -6.70 1.33
N VAL A 76 13.39 -5.47 1.10
CA VAL A 76 12.21 -4.92 1.76
C VAL A 76 10.97 -5.70 1.31
N GLU A 77 10.24 -6.23 2.30
CA GLU A 77 8.94 -6.86 2.11
C GLU A 77 7.94 -5.84 1.54
N ASP A 78 7.05 -6.33 0.68
CA ASP A 78 6.01 -5.49 0.08
C ASP A 78 5.06 -4.97 1.19
N PRO A 79 4.94 -3.62 1.38
CA PRO A 79 4.09 -3.04 2.42
C PRO A 79 2.64 -3.49 2.36
N TYR A 80 2.10 -3.77 1.17
CA TYR A 80 0.72 -4.25 1.01
C TYR A 80 0.53 -5.67 1.54
N LYS A 81 1.61 -6.47 1.63
CA LYS A 81 1.59 -7.80 2.23
C LYS A 81 1.65 -7.77 3.76
N LEU A 82 2.03 -6.63 4.34
CA LEU A 82 2.07 -6.43 5.80
C LEU A 82 0.68 -6.12 6.39
N LEU A 83 -0.27 -5.74 5.54
CA LEU A 83 -1.64 -5.47 5.96
C LEU A 83 -2.34 -6.79 6.33
N PRO A 84 -3.32 -6.74 7.26
CA PRO A 84 -4.18 -7.89 7.53
C PRO A 84 -4.76 -8.42 6.22
N LYS A 85 -4.80 -9.74 6.07
CA LYS A 85 -5.52 -10.35 4.97
C LYS A 85 -7.00 -9.98 5.16
N LEU A 86 -7.46 -8.99 4.41
CA LEU A 86 -8.86 -8.53 4.38
C LEU A 86 -9.88 -9.64 4.08
N PHE A 87 -9.40 -10.82 3.69
CA PHE A 87 -10.13 -11.86 2.98
C PHE A 87 -9.84 -13.28 3.48
N SER A 88 -9.30 -13.45 4.70
CA SER A 88 -9.13 -14.81 5.26
C SER A 88 -10.46 -15.57 5.35
N ASP A 89 -11.57 -14.83 5.40
CA ASP A 89 -12.92 -15.36 5.58
C ASP A 89 -13.76 -15.28 4.29
N LEU A 90 -13.14 -14.90 3.15
CA LEU A 90 -13.81 -14.99 1.85
C LEU A 90 -13.88 -16.45 1.41
N SER A 91 -15.07 -16.87 1.00
CA SER A 91 -15.30 -18.17 0.38
C SER A 91 -14.77 -18.18 -1.07
N ASP A 92 -14.54 -19.38 -1.62
CA ASP A 92 -14.14 -19.55 -3.02
C ASP A 92 -15.15 -18.90 -3.99
N GLU A 93 -16.44 -18.86 -3.63
CA GLU A 93 -17.47 -18.18 -4.40
C GLU A 93 -17.29 -16.66 -4.41
N ASP A 94 -16.79 -16.07 -3.33
CA ASP A 94 -16.51 -14.64 -3.24
C ASP A 94 -15.30 -14.25 -4.09
N TYR A 95 -14.27 -15.08 -4.12
CA TYR A 95 -13.12 -14.91 -5.01
C TYR A 95 -13.56 -14.98 -6.48
N LEU A 96 -14.42 -15.95 -6.81
CA LEU A 96 -14.96 -16.14 -8.16
C LEU A 96 -15.87 -14.97 -8.59
N MET A 97 -16.74 -14.48 -7.70
CA MET A 97 -17.62 -13.34 -7.97
C MET A 97 -16.84 -12.03 -8.17
N ALA A 98 -15.74 -11.86 -7.42
CA ALA A 98 -14.86 -10.70 -7.53
C ALA A 98 -13.91 -10.75 -8.75
N GLY A 99 -13.89 -11.86 -9.50
CA GLY A 99 -12.95 -12.07 -10.60
C GLY A 99 -11.49 -12.06 -10.14
N LEU A 100 -11.23 -12.47 -8.90
CA LEU A 100 -9.91 -12.49 -8.28
C LEU A 100 -9.30 -13.88 -8.47
N ASP A 101 -8.18 -13.97 -9.20
CA ASP A 101 -7.27 -15.10 -9.01
C ASP A 101 -6.71 -15.02 -7.58
N GLU A 102 -6.60 -16.15 -6.87
CA GLU A 102 -6.01 -16.24 -5.51
C GLU A 102 -4.61 -15.57 -5.42
N GLU A 103 -3.92 -15.44 -6.56
CA GLU A 103 -2.62 -14.79 -6.68
C GLU A 103 -2.67 -13.28 -6.95
N LEU A 104 -3.81 -12.75 -7.43
CA LEU A 104 -4.00 -11.31 -7.72
C LEU A 104 -4.58 -10.59 -6.50
N ARG A 105 -3.68 -10.23 -5.59
CA ARG A 105 -3.93 -9.36 -4.43
C ARG A 105 -4.20 -7.92 -4.86
N ASP A 106 -5.32 -7.72 -5.54
CA ASP A 106 -5.61 -6.50 -6.28
C ASP A 106 -6.75 -5.63 -5.72
N GLY A 107 -6.85 -4.39 -6.23
CA GLY A 107 -7.88 -3.42 -5.82
C GLY A 107 -9.32 -3.95 -5.97
N GLY A 108 -9.53 -4.98 -6.80
CA GLY A 108 -10.80 -5.71 -6.88
C GLY A 108 -11.21 -6.37 -5.56
N ALA A 109 -10.24 -6.81 -4.75
CA ALA A 109 -10.53 -7.40 -3.46
C ALA A 109 -11.06 -6.35 -2.47
N ALA A 110 -10.46 -5.15 -2.45
CA ALA A 110 -10.98 -4.03 -1.67
C ALA A 110 -12.42 -3.66 -2.09
N MET A 111 -12.71 -3.73 -3.40
CA MET A 111 -14.07 -3.53 -3.94
C MET A 111 -15.04 -4.61 -3.48
N MET A 112 -14.61 -5.89 -3.46
CA MET A 112 -15.45 -6.99 -2.97
C MET A 112 -15.74 -6.86 -1.48
N ALA A 113 -14.74 -6.53 -0.66
CA ALA A 113 -14.94 -6.21 0.76
C ALA A 113 -15.99 -5.11 0.95
N TYR A 114 -15.92 -4.05 0.15
CA TYR A 114 -16.90 -2.97 0.20
C TYR A 114 -18.30 -3.39 -0.28
N TYR A 115 -18.39 -4.29 -1.25
CA TYR A 115 -19.66 -4.90 -1.66
C TYR A 115 -20.27 -5.73 -0.53
N LYS A 116 -19.48 -6.61 0.11
CA LYS A 116 -19.93 -7.42 1.26
C LYS A 116 -20.50 -6.57 2.38
N LEU A 117 -19.80 -5.49 2.72
CA LEU A 117 -20.24 -4.53 3.74
C LEU A 117 -21.62 -3.91 3.45
N GLN A 118 -22.01 -3.81 2.17
CA GLN A 118 -23.26 -3.19 1.75
C GLN A 118 -24.40 -4.17 1.55
N PHE A 119 -24.11 -5.37 1.06
CA PHE A 119 -25.13 -6.26 0.50
C PHE A 119 -25.22 -7.64 1.15
N GLU A 120 -24.23 -8.02 1.97
CA GLU A 120 -24.25 -9.29 2.69
C GLU A 120 -24.57 -9.10 4.17
N ASP A 121 -25.32 -10.05 4.72
CA ASP A 121 -25.56 -10.11 6.16
C ASP A 121 -24.38 -10.82 6.83
N ILE A 122 -23.46 -10.02 7.37
CA ILE A 122 -22.22 -10.47 8.02
C ILE A 122 -22.22 -10.06 9.49
N SER A 123 -21.47 -10.81 10.31
CA SER A 123 -21.35 -10.49 11.73
C SER A 123 -20.72 -9.10 11.96
N ASP A 124 -21.06 -8.45 13.08
CA ASP A 124 -20.47 -7.16 13.45
C ASP A 124 -18.94 -7.23 13.60
N GLU A 125 -18.42 -8.39 14.03
CA GLU A 125 -16.98 -8.65 14.15
C GLU A 125 -16.32 -8.67 12.76
N THR A 126 -16.88 -9.42 11.82
CA THR A 126 -16.41 -9.47 10.42
C THR A 126 -16.50 -8.09 9.77
N LYS A 127 -17.61 -7.37 9.97
CA LYS A 127 -17.81 -6.02 9.46
C LYS A 127 -16.73 -5.06 9.96
N THR A 128 -16.43 -5.10 11.24
CA THR A 128 -15.39 -4.27 11.86
C THR A 128 -14.01 -4.58 11.28
N SER A 129 -13.67 -5.86 11.17
CA SER A 129 -12.39 -6.31 10.58
C SER A 129 -12.21 -5.82 9.13
N ILE A 130 -13.24 -5.93 8.30
CA ILE A 130 -13.20 -5.46 6.91
C ILE A 130 -13.01 -3.94 6.87
N ILE A 131 -13.77 -3.18 7.68
CA ILE A 131 -13.66 -1.72 7.74
C ILE A 131 -12.25 -1.29 8.15
N GLU A 132 -11.72 -1.84 9.25
CA GLU A 132 -10.38 -1.52 9.75
C GLU A 132 -9.30 -1.81 8.69
N GLY A 133 -9.42 -2.93 8.01
CA GLY A 133 -8.47 -3.28 6.98
C GLY A 133 -8.56 -2.39 5.74
N LEU A 134 -9.78 -2.04 5.28
CA LEU A 134 -9.97 -1.10 4.17
C LEU A 134 -9.38 0.28 4.51
N LEU A 135 -9.58 0.76 5.73
CA LEU A 135 -9.01 2.03 6.19
C LEU A 135 -7.48 2.00 6.19
N ARG A 136 -6.87 0.91 6.67
CA ARG A 136 -5.41 0.71 6.60
C ARG A 136 -4.89 0.68 5.16
N TYR A 137 -5.62 0.00 4.27
CA TYR A 137 -5.27 -0.05 2.85
C TYR A 137 -5.33 1.33 2.20
N CYS A 138 -6.41 2.10 2.40
CA CYS A 138 -6.55 3.46 1.87
C CYS A 138 -5.48 4.42 2.42
N GLU A 139 -5.14 4.28 3.71
CA GLU A 139 -4.08 5.09 4.31
C GLU A 139 -2.71 4.77 3.69
N LEU A 140 -2.41 3.49 3.45
CA LEU A 140 -1.19 3.07 2.78
C LEU A 140 -1.10 3.60 1.33
N ASP A 141 -2.18 3.58 0.55
CA ASP A 141 -2.18 4.13 -0.82
C ASP A 141 -1.73 5.61 -0.83
N THR A 142 -2.23 6.40 0.13
CA THR A 142 -1.84 7.81 0.27
C THR A 142 -0.37 7.94 0.69
N LEU A 143 0.05 7.14 1.67
CA LEU A 143 1.43 7.14 2.14
C LEU A 143 2.41 6.68 1.05
N ALA A 144 2.01 5.73 0.21
CA ALA A 144 2.81 5.21 -0.89
C ALA A 144 3.21 6.33 -1.86
N MET A 145 2.25 7.19 -2.22
CA MET A 145 2.53 8.37 -3.04
C MET A 145 3.55 9.31 -2.37
N VAL A 146 3.43 9.53 -1.06
CA VAL A 146 4.38 10.36 -0.30
C VAL A 146 5.78 9.74 -0.31
N MET A 147 5.91 8.45 -0.02
CA MET A 147 7.19 7.74 -0.01
C MET A 147 7.86 7.81 -1.39
N ILE A 148 7.11 7.54 -2.45
CA ILE A 148 7.63 7.59 -3.83
C ILE A 148 8.11 9.00 -4.16
N TYR A 149 7.32 10.03 -3.84
CA TYR A 149 7.72 11.42 -4.03
C TYR A 149 8.97 11.79 -3.24
N GLU A 150 9.08 11.36 -1.97
CA GLU A 150 10.24 11.64 -1.14
C GLU A 150 11.52 11.00 -1.69
N ALA A 151 11.44 9.76 -2.20
CA ALA A 151 12.57 9.13 -2.87
C ALA A 151 12.98 9.89 -4.12
N TRP A 152 12.04 10.25 -5.00
CA TRP A 152 12.37 11.02 -6.20
C TRP A 152 12.99 12.37 -5.87
N ARG A 153 12.45 13.07 -4.85
CA ARG A 153 13.00 14.32 -4.38
C ARG A 153 14.42 14.16 -3.86
N GLU A 154 14.73 13.05 -3.20
CA GLU A 154 16.10 12.75 -2.73
C GLU A 154 17.05 12.44 -3.90
N MET A 155 16.58 11.72 -4.92
CA MET A 155 17.40 11.34 -6.09
C MET A 155 17.84 12.53 -6.95
N VAL A 156 17.10 13.64 -6.91
CA VAL A 156 17.38 14.84 -7.73
C VAL A 156 18.10 15.95 -6.96
N LYS A 157 18.49 15.71 -5.71
CA LYS A 157 19.36 16.62 -4.94
C LYS A 157 20.81 16.52 -5.40
#